data_AF-A0A1B8NYU6-F1
#
_entry.id   AF-A0A1B8NYU6-F1
#
_cell.length_a   1.000
_cell.length_b   1.000
_cell.length_c   1.000
_cell.angle_alpha   90.00
_cell.angle_beta   90.00
_cell.angle_gamma   90.00
#
_symmetry.space_group_name_H-M   'P 1'
#
loop_
_entity.id
_entity.type
_entity.pdbx_description
1 polymer ?
#
loop_
_entity_poly.entity_id
_entity_poly.type
_entity_poly.pdbx_seq_one_letter_code
_entity_poly.pdbx_strand_id
1 'polypeptide(L)'
;MLASRLPGILPPLGEDEALEVAAVRSVSELPLAEQWGRRPFRAPHHTASAVALVGGGSRPKPGEISLAYHGVLFLDELPEFSRQVLEVMREPMESGQIHIARANHERRYPARFQQDAQE
;
A
#
# COMPACT_ATOMS: atom_id res chain seq x y z
N MET A 1 5.47 -20.49 4.13
CA MET A 1 5.60 -19.03 4.29
C MET A 1 4.90 -18.57 5.57
N LEU A 2 5.67 -18.27 6.62
CA LEU A 2 5.14 -17.78 7.90
C LEU A 2 4.42 -16.42 7.75
N ALA A 3 4.87 -15.58 6.83
CA ALA A 3 4.38 -14.22 6.59
C ALA A 3 2.93 -14.12 6.11
N SER A 4 2.45 -15.10 5.33
CA SER A 4 1.04 -15.15 4.88
C SER A 4 0.01 -15.26 6.02
N ARG A 5 0.47 -15.58 7.24
CA ARG A 5 -0.37 -15.66 8.45
C ARG A 5 -0.36 -14.37 9.29
N LEU A 6 0.46 -13.37 8.96
CA LEU A 6 0.58 -12.12 9.71
C LEU A 6 -0.73 -11.32 9.81
N PRO A 7 -1.58 -11.20 8.77
CA PRO A 7 -2.86 -10.49 8.89
C PRO A 7 -3.80 -11.13 9.93
N GLY A 8 -3.66 -12.44 10.19
CA GLY A 8 -4.43 -13.16 11.20
C GLY A 8 -3.89 -13.03 12.64
N ILE A 9 -2.71 -12.45 12.81
CA ILE A 9 -2.07 -12.21 14.12
C ILE A 9 -2.28 -10.76 14.58
N LEU A 10 -2.41 -9.83 13.64
CA LEU A 10 -2.65 -8.42 13.96
C LEU A 10 -4.09 -8.21 14.47
N PRO A 11 -4.30 -7.31 15.45
CA PRO A 11 -5.64 -6.95 15.89
C PRO A 11 -6.44 -6.37 14.71
N PRO A 12 -7.77 -6.52 14.67
CA PRO A 12 -8.59 -5.86 13.66
C PRO A 12 -8.40 -4.34 13.68
N LEU A 13 -8.85 -3.67 12.61
CA LEU A 13 -8.82 -2.21 12.54
C LEU A 13 -9.78 -1.61 13.57
N GLY A 14 -9.37 -0.50 14.17
CA GLY A 14 -10.32 0.39 14.87
C GLY A 14 -11.33 1.01 13.89
N GLU A 15 -12.39 1.61 14.40
CA GLU A 15 -13.44 2.21 13.56
C GLU A 15 -12.91 3.33 12.66
N ASP A 16 -12.10 4.24 13.22
CA ASP A 16 -11.44 5.31 12.46
C ASP A 16 -10.47 4.75 11.41
N GLU A 17 -9.66 3.76 11.78
CA GLU A 17 -8.73 3.11 10.83
C GLU A 17 -9.50 2.42 9.69
N ALA A 18 -10.62 1.78 9.99
CA ALA A 18 -11.48 1.12 9.01
C ALA A 18 -12.11 2.14 8.04
N LEU A 19 -12.54 3.31 8.54
CA LEU A 19 -13.03 4.42 7.71
C LEU A 19 -11.95 4.95 6.77
N GLU A 20 -10.72 5.17 7.27
CA GLU A 20 -9.61 5.63 6.43
C GLU A 20 -9.24 4.61 5.34
N VAL A 21 -9.19 3.32 5.69
CA VAL A 21 -8.96 2.24 4.72
C VAL A 21 -10.09 2.18 3.68
N ALA A 22 -11.34 2.31 4.11
CA ALA A 22 -12.49 2.32 3.21
C ALA A 22 -12.43 3.51 2.22
N ALA A 23 -11.99 4.69 2.68
CA ALA A 23 -11.81 5.85 1.83
C ALA A 23 -10.76 5.59 0.73
N VAL A 24 -9.60 5.02 1.07
CA VAL A 24 -8.57 4.67 0.07
C VAL A 24 -9.09 3.65 -0.94
N ARG A 25 -9.78 2.61 -0.46
CA ARG A 25 -10.37 1.56 -1.32
C ARG A 25 -11.45 2.11 -2.24
N SER A 26 -12.27 3.05 -1.77
CA SER A 26 -13.32 3.70 -2.55
C SER A 26 -12.74 4.47 -3.74
N VAL A 27 -11.62 5.18 -3.56
CA VAL A 27 -10.93 5.89 -4.65
C VAL A 27 -10.42 4.92 -5.72
N SER A 28 -10.06 3.71 -5.31
CA SER A 28 -9.62 2.63 -6.19
C SER A 28 -10.76 1.74 -6.71
N GLU A 29 -12.03 2.10 -6.45
CA GLU A 29 -13.22 1.35 -6.88
C GLU A 29 -13.22 -0.12 -6.40
N LEU A 30 -12.63 -0.38 -5.23
CA LEU A 30 -12.54 -1.72 -4.65
C LEU A 30 -13.72 -2.03 -3.72
N PRO A 31 -14.11 -3.32 -3.55
CA PRO A 31 -15.15 -3.72 -2.61
C PRO A 31 -14.84 -3.27 -1.17
N LEU A 32 -15.87 -2.78 -0.47
CA LEU A 32 -15.76 -2.26 0.90
C LEU A 32 -16.33 -3.24 1.94
N ALA A 33 -17.51 -3.81 1.68
CA ALA A 33 -18.27 -4.57 2.69
C ALA A 33 -17.54 -5.81 3.22
N GLU A 34 -16.93 -6.63 2.35
CA GLU A 34 -16.24 -7.86 2.79
C GLU A 34 -14.91 -7.58 3.54
N GLN A 35 -14.44 -6.34 3.50
CA GLN A 35 -13.12 -5.92 3.99
C GLN A 35 -13.22 -4.95 5.17
N TRP A 36 -14.44 -4.62 5.62
CA TRP A 36 -14.64 -3.76 6.77
C TRP A 36 -13.99 -4.33 8.04
N GLY A 37 -13.22 -3.50 8.75
CA GLY A 37 -12.51 -3.90 9.97
C GLY A 37 -11.31 -4.85 9.76
N ARG A 38 -11.04 -5.30 8.52
CA ARG A 38 -9.93 -6.21 8.21
C ARG A 38 -8.70 -5.40 7.77
N ARG A 39 -7.54 -5.74 8.34
CA ARG A 39 -6.27 -5.14 7.91
C ARG A 39 -5.99 -5.52 6.46
N PRO A 40 -5.72 -4.54 5.57
CA PRO A 40 -5.30 -4.83 4.21
C PRO A 40 -4.02 -5.67 4.21
N PHE A 41 -3.89 -6.56 3.23
CA PHE A 41 -2.67 -7.29 2.97
C PHE A 41 -2.36 -7.16 1.48
N ARG A 42 -1.15 -6.71 1.16
CA ARG A 42 -0.66 -6.52 -0.20
C ARG A 42 0.66 -7.24 -0.36
N ALA A 43 0.79 -7.99 -1.45
CA ALA A 43 1.99 -8.76 -1.79
C ALA A 43 2.31 -8.55 -3.27
N PRO A 44 2.82 -7.37 -3.65
CA PRO A 44 3.20 -7.10 -5.04
C PRO A 44 4.29 -8.07 -5.50
N HIS A 45 4.19 -8.53 -6.75
CA HIS A 45 5.26 -9.30 -7.39
C HIS A 45 6.51 -8.41 -7.57
N HIS A 46 7.72 -8.97 -7.50
CA HIS A 46 8.98 -8.22 -7.67
C HIS A 46 9.11 -7.51 -9.03
N THR A 47 8.30 -7.92 -10.02
CA THR A 47 8.18 -7.28 -11.35
C THR A 47 7.24 -6.09 -11.37
N ALA A 48 6.61 -5.74 -10.24
CA ALA A 48 5.72 -4.59 -10.14
C ALA A 48 6.46 -3.29 -10.47
N SER A 49 5.86 -2.50 -11.35
CA SER A 49 6.42 -1.19 -11.70
C SER A 49 6.39 -0.21 -10.52
N ALA A 50 7.25 0.80 -10.55
CA ALA A 50 7.22 1.92 -9.59
C ALA A 50 5.81 2.53 -9.49
N VAL A 51 5.14 2.74 -10.64
CA VAL A 51 3.78 3.29 -10.69
C VAL A 51 2.74 2.36 -10.03
N ALA A 52 2.93 1.03 -10.10
CA ALA A 52 2.04 0.10 -9.42
C ALA A 52 2.20 0.18 -7.89
N LEU A 53 3.42 0.39 -7.39
CA LEU A 53 3.67 0.50 -5.95
C LEU A 53 3.23 1.84 -5.36
N VAL A 54 3.66 2.95 -5.94
CA VAL A 54 3.35 4.28 -5.41
C VAL A 54 2.00 4.82 -5.90
N GLY A 55 1.50 4.32 -7.03
CA GLY A 55 0.31 4.86 -7.68
C GLY A 55 0.65 5.89 -8.75
N GLY A 56 -0.37 6.29 -9.52
CA GLY A 56 -0.19 7.21 -10.64
C GLY A 56 -1.32 7.15 -11.65
N GLY A 57 -1.01 7.45 -12.91
CA GLY A 57 -1.99 7.59 -14.00
C GLY A 57 -2.34 9.05 -14.33
N SER A 58 -3.15 9.24 -15.39
CA SER A 58 -3.65 10.56 -15.82
C SER A 58 -4.59 11.18 -14.77
N ARG A 59 -5.38 10.33 -14.11
CA ARG A 59 -6.04 10.60 -12.83
C ARG A 59 -5.26 9.82 -11.77
N PRO A 60 -4.43 10.47 -10.94
CA PRO A 60 -3.62 9.79 -9.95
C PRO A 60 -4.50 8.88 -9.07
N LYS A 61 -4.23 7.58 -9.05
CA LYS A 61 -4.87 6.60 -8.15
C LYS A 61 -3.86 6.04 -7.14
N PRO A 62 -4.32 5.55 -5.97
CA PRO A 62 -3.47 4.87 -5.00
C PRO A 62 -2.75 3.64 -5.60
N GLY A 63 -1.50 3.41 -5.21
CA GLY A 63 -0.75 2.18 -5.52
C GLY A 63 -0.82 1.13 -4.40
N GLU A 64 -0.08 0.03 -4.56
CA GLU A 64 -0.03 -1.08 -3.60
C GLU A 64 0.33 -0.64 -2.17
N ILE A 65 1.24 0.33 -2.02
CA ILE A 65 1.63 0.87 -0.72
C ILE A 65 0.44 1.52 -0.01
N SER A 66 -0.29 2.40 -0.70
CA SER A 66 -1.46 3.06 -0.12
C SER A 66 -2.62 2.09 0.10
N LEU A 67 -2.75 1.10 -0.78
CA LEU A 67 -3.72 0.03 -0.62
C LEU A 67 -3.39 -0.93 0.54
N ALA A 68 -2.18 -0.86 1.10
CA ALA A 68 -1.75 -1.55 2.30
C ALA A 68 -1.89 -0.70 3.58
N TYR A 69 -2.50 0.50 3.49
CA TYR A 69 -2.61 1.42 4.62
C TYR A 69 -3.29 0.78 5.85
N HIS A 70 -2.72 1.01 7.05
CA HIS A 70 -3.06 0.32 8.32
C HIS A 70 -2.95 -1.22 8.27
N GLY A 71 -2.36 -1.76 7.22
CA GLY A 71 -2.24 -3.17 6.95
C GLY A 71 -0.79 -3.62 6.82
N VAL A 72 -0.57 -4.63 5.97
CA VAL A 72 0.73 -5.22 5.72
C VAL A 72 1.06 -5.12 4.24
N LEU A 73 2.26 -4.63 3.93
CA LEU A 73 2.89 -4.75 2.62
C LEU A 73 3.99 -5.79 2.73
N PHE A 74 3.77 -6.94 2.10
CA PHE A 74 4.70 -8.05 2.05
C PHE A 74 5.55 -7.95 0.79
N LEU A 75 6.86 -7.87 0.95
CA LEU A 75 7.82 -7.81 -0.15
C LEU A 75 8.62 -9.11 -0.13
N ASP A 76 8.19 -10.06 -0.97
CA ASP A 76 8.94 -11.29 -1.19
C ASP A 76 10.11 -11.01 -2.14
N GLU A 77 11.23 -11.71 -1.98
CA GLU A 77 12.38 -11.60 -2.89
C GLU A 77 12.87 -10.15 -3.06
N LEU A 78 13.10 -9.45 -1.95
CA LEU A 78 13.52 -8.04 -1.98
C LEU A 78 14.72 -7.73 -2.93
N PRO A 79 15.74 -8.62 -3.07
CA PRO A 79 16.82 -8.42 -4.04
C PRO A 79 16.39 -8.39 -5.51
N GLU A 80 15.25 -9.00 -5.85
CA GLU A 80 14.73 -9.05 -7.22
C GLU A 80 13.97 -7.79 -7.63
N PHE A 81 13.62 -6.93 -6.67
CA PHE A 81 13.04 -5.64 -6.98
C PHE A 81 14.06 -4.73 -7.66
N SER A 82 13.63 -4.06 -8.74
CA SER A 82 14.49 -3.08 -9.41
C SER A 82 14.92 -1.96 -8.46
N ARG A 83 16.16 -1.48 -8.63
CA ARG A 83 16.69 -0.36 -7.85
C ARG A 83 15.78 0.87 -7.86
N GLN A 84 15.18 1.18 -9.01
CA GLN A 84 14.25 2.29 -9.15
C GLN A 84 13.03 2.13 -8.23
N VAL A 85 12.50 0.91 -8.10
CA VAL A 85 11.37 0.62 -7.22
C VAL A 85 11.75 0.83 -5.77
N LEU A 86 12.89 0.29 -5.33
CA LEU A 86 13.37 0.48 -3.96
C LEU A 86 13.61 1.96 -3.62
N GLU A 87 14.14 2.73 -4.58
CA GLU A 87 14.36 4.17 -4.41
C GLU A 87 13.04 4.95 -4.23
N VAL A 88 11.99 4.64 -5.01
CA VAL A 88 10.69 5.31 -4.87
C VAL A 88 9.91 4.87 -3.63
N MET A 89 10.21 3.69 -3.07
CA MET A 89 9.58 3.22 -1.82
C MET A 89 10.14 3.91 -0.58
N ARG A 90 11.37 4.41 -0.64
CA ARG A 90 12.05 5.01 0.51
C ARG A 90 11.29 6.20 1.11
N GLU A 91 10.87 7.15 0.28
CA GLU A 91 10.11 8.33 0.75
C GLU A 91 8.77 7.96 1.40
N PRO A 92 7.92 7.08 0.82
CA PRO A 92 6.71 6.59 1.45
C PRO A 92 6.95 5.93 2.82
N MET A 93 8.03 5.15 2.95
CA MET A 93 8.39 4.49 4.20
C MET A 93 8.82 5.48 5.29
N GLU A 94 9.52 6.55 4.91
CA GLU A 94 9.98 7.57 5.85
C GLU A 94 8.86 8.55 6.23
N SER A 95 8.06 8.99 5.26
CA SER A 95 7.05 10.05 5.45
C SER A 95 5.67 9.53 5.83
N GLY A 96 5.38 8.25 5.58
CA GLY A 96 4.05 7.66 5.76
C GLY A 96 2.99 8.19 4.79
N GLN A 97 3.40 8.88 3.71
CA GLN A 97 2.52 9.40 2.67
C GLN A 97 3.18 9.30 1.28
N ILE A 98 2.37 9.23 0.24
CA ILE A 98 2.79 9.33 -1.16
C ILE A 98 2.24 10.61 -1.74
N HIS A 99 3.11 11.41 -2.33
CA HIS A 99 2.74 12.64 -3.01
C HIS A 99 2.87 12.48 -4.53
N ILE A 100 1.74 12.55 -5.24
CA ILE A 100 1.69 12.45 -6.70
C ILE A 100 1.34 13.80 -7.29
N ALA A 101 2.35 14.47 -7.87
CA ALA A 101 2.19 15.69 -8.63
C ALA A 101 2.20 15.42 -10.14
N ARG A 102 1.25 16.00 -10.85
CA ARG A 102 1.11 16.01 -12.31
C ARG A 102 0.75 17.42 -12.76
N ALA A 103 0.98 17.72 -14.05
CA ALA A 103 0.86 19.06 -14.64
C ALA A 103 -0.38 19.86 -14.18
N ASN A 104 -1.53 19.20 -13.99
CA ASN A 104 -2.78 19.84 -13.55
C ASN A 104 -3.40 19.25 -12.27
N HIS A 105 -2.73 18.30 -11.59
CA HIS A 105 -3.30 17.59 -10.44
C HIS A 105 -2.24 17.24 -9.40
N GLU A 106 -2.50 17.61 -8.15
CA GLU A 106 -1.77 17.14 -6.97
C GLU A 106 -2.69 16.24 -6.14
N ARG A 107 -2.19 15.08 -5.72
CA ARG A 107 -2.89 14.17 -4.81
C ARG A 107 -1.90 13.60 -3.79
N ARG A 108 -2.39 13.42 -2.56
CA ARG A 108 -1.65 12.76 -1.48
C ARG A 108 -2.40 11.52 -1.07
N TYR A 109 -1.69 10.42 -0.93
CA TYR A 109 -2.22 9.14 -0.48
C TYR A 109 -1.50 8.69 0.79
N PRO A 110 -2.22 8.08 1.73
CA PRO A 110 -1.58 7.58 2.94
C PRO A 110 -0.70 6.36 2.61
N ALA A 111 0.35 6.14 3.40
CA ALA A 111 1.34 5.09 3.18
C ALA A 111 1.91 4.52 4.48
N ARG A 112 1.18 4.59 5.61
CA ARG A 112 1.56 3.85 6.84
C ARG A 112 1.10 2.40 6.73
N PHE A 113 2.06 1.49 6.73
CA PHE A 113 1.82 0.04 6.70
C PHE A 113 2.90 -0.66 7.51
N GLN A 114 2.62 -1.87 7.96
CA GLN A 114 3.65 -2.77 8.48
C GLN A 114 4.37 -3.42 7.30
N GLN A 115 5.68 -3.25 7.19
CA GLN A 115 6.48 -3.98 6.21
C GLN A 115 6.90 -5.33 6.78
N ASP A 116 6.79 -6.38 5.98
CA ASP A 116 7.47 -7.65 6.22
C ASP A 116 8.26 -8.04 4.97
N ALA A 117 9.55 -8.26 5.13
CA ALA A 117 10.49 -8.59 4.06
C ALA A 117 11.17 -9.91 4.40
N GLN A 118 11.15 -10.86 3.45
CA GLN A 118 11.91 -12.09 3.55
C GLN A 118 13.19 -11.92 2.71
N GLU A 119 14.33 -12.32 3.29
CA GLU A 119 15.62 -12.47 2.59
C GLU A 119 15.68 -13.79 1.81
#